data_AF-A0AAW5B7S5-F1
#
_entry.id   AF-A0AAW5B7S5-F1
#
_cell.length_a   1.000
_cell.length_b   1.000
_cell.length_c   1.000
_cell.angle_alpha   90.00
_cell.angle_beta   90.00
_cell.angle_gamma   90.00
#
_symmetry.space_group_name_H-M   'P 1'
#
loop_
_entity.id
_entity.type
_entity.pdbx_description
1 polymer ?
#
loop_
_entity_poly.entity_id
_entity_poly.type
_entity_poly.pdbx_seq_one_letter_code
_entity_poly.pdbx_strand_id
1 'polypeptide(L)' 'MAGLAGLLLSANPNLTNREVIDIIKNSAYDLGIPGNDSDFGNGLIDVKNALEAALNE' A
#
# COMPACT_ATOMS: atom_id res chain seq x y z
N MET A 1 7.04 -4.58 -4.64
CA MET A 1 6.87 -3.66 -3.49
C MET A 1 7.81 -2.45 -3.53
N ALA A 2 9.12 -2.60 -3.73
CA ALA A 2 10.08 -1.46 -3.67
C ALA A 2 9.75 -0.27 -4.59
N GLY A 3 9.26 -0.51 -5.82
CA GLY A 3 8.89 0.57 -6.74
C GLY A 3 7.71 1.42 -6.26
N LEU A 4 6.67 0.80 -5.67
CA LEU A 4 5.55 1.53 -5.10
C LEU A 4 5.99 2.34 -3.88
N ALA A 5 6.80 1.75 -2.99
CA ALA A 5 7.33 2.48 -1.83
C ALA A 5 8.12 3.74 -2.25
N GLY A 6 8.96 3.64 -3.29
CA GLY A 6 9.65 4.81 -3.84
C GLY A 6 8.71 5.85 -4.44
N LEU A 7 7.62 5.42 -5.09
CA LEU A 7 6.60 6.33 -5.61
C LEU A 7 5.84 7.05 -4.49
N LEU A 8 5.47 6.36 -3.41
CA LEU A 8 4.79 6.96 -2.27
C LEU A 8 5.67 8.00 -1.57
N LEU A 9 6.95 7.67 -1.35
CA LEU A 9 7.92 8.62 -0.77
C LEU A 9 8.20 9.81 -1.71
N SER A 10 8.15 9.60 -3.02
CA SER A 10 8.26 10.70 -3.99
C SER A 10 7.03 11.62 -3.96
N ALA A 11 5.85 11.09 -3.62
CA ALA A 11 4.61 11.85 -3.54
C ALA A 11 4.45 12.56 -2.18
N ASN A 12 4.82 11.89 -1.10
CA ASN A 12 4.83 12.43 0.26
C ASN A 12 6.13 12.02 0.99
N PRO A 13 7.17 12.87 0.96
CA PRO A 13 8.46 12.57 1.59
C PRO A 13 8.44 12.52 3.12
N ASN A 14 7.36 12.96 3.77
CA ASN A 14 7.23 12.96 5.23
C ASN A 14 6.78 11.60 5.80
N LEU A 15 6.33 10.69 4.93
CA LEU A 15 5.91 9.36 5.35
C LEU A 15 7.06 8.59 5.99
N THR A 16 6.78 8.01 7.13
CA THR A 16 7.64 7.03 7.77
C THR A 16 7.59 5.69 7.04
N ASN A 17 8.63 4.88 7.20
CA ASN A 17 8.65 3.51 6.66
C ASN A 17 7.43 2.68 7.09
N ARG A 18 6.87 2.95 8.28
CA ARG A 18 5.70 2.26 8.80
C ARG A 18 4.44 2.67 8.04
N GLU A 19 4.21 3.98 7.88
CA GLU A 19 3.08 4.50 7.12
C GLU A 19 3.14 4.03 5.65
N VAL A 20 4.32 4.01 5.03
CA VAL A 20 4.48 3.46 3.67
C VAL A 20 4.01 2.01 3.59
N ILE A 21 4.41 1.16 4.54
CA ILE A 21 4.01 -0.25 4.56
C ILE A 21 2.50 -0.37 4.81
N ASP A 22 1.97 0.42 5.74
CA ASP A 22 0.56 0.36 6.12
C ASP A 22 -0.33 0.83 4.96
N ILE A 23 0.05 1.90 4.25
CA ILE A 23 -0.61 2.37 3.01
C ILE A 23 -0.63 1.26 1.96
N ILE A 24 0.53 0.64 1.66
CA ILE A 24 0.62 -0.40 0.64
C ILE A 24 -0.27 -1.61 0.95
N LYS A 25 -0.37 -1.99 2.24
CA LYS A 25 -1.20 -3.13 2.67
C LYS A 25 -2.68 -2.78 2.66
N ASN A 26 -3.04 -1.62 3.18
CA ASN A 26 -4.44 -1.22 3.34
C ASN A 26 -5.08 -0.75 2.03
N SER A 27 -4.28 -0.37 1.04
CA SER A 27 -4.79 0.05 -0.26
C SER A 27 -5.00 -1.11 -1.24
N ALA A 28 -4.46 -2.30 -0.94
CA ALA A 28 -4.53 -3.45 -1.82
C ALA A 28 -5.95 -4.00 -1.96
N TYR A 29 -6.28 -4.52 -3.14
CA TYR A 29 -7.50 -5.29 -3.37
C TYR A 29 -7.35 -6.67 -2.75
N ASP A 30 -8.10 -6.91 -1.69
CA ASP A 30 -8.19 -8.21 -1.05
C ASP A 30 -8.65 -9.29 -2.05
N LEU A 31 -7.92 -10.41 -2.08
CA LEU A 31 -8.16 -11.52 -3.01
C LEU A 31 -8.28 -12.81 -2.21
N GLY A 32 -9.23 -13.67 -2.59
CA GLY A 32 -9.41 -14.96 -1.93
C GLY A 32 -10.28 -14.84 -0.68
N ILE A 33 -9.76 -15.28 0.47
CA ILE A 33 -10.48 -15.22 1.75
C ILE A 33 -10.37 -13.79 2.28
N PRO A 34 -11.46 -13.17 2.75
CA PRO A 34 -11.40 -11.83 3.29
C PRO A 34 -10.32 -11.66 4.37
N GLY A 35 -9.47 -10.65 4.21
CA GLY A 35 -8.33 -10.35 5.06
C GLY A 35 -7.03 -10.99 4.60
N ASN A 36 -6.01 -10.92 5.45
CA ASN A 36 -4.69 -11.42 5.09
C ASN A 36 -4.69 -12.96 5.01
N ASP A 37 -4.41 -13.52 3.83
CA ASP A 37 -4.38 -14.96 3.58
C ASP A 37 -2.99 -15.47 3.18
N SER A 38 -2.79 -16.79 3.21
CA SER A 38 -1.48 -17.40 2.93
C SER A 38 -1.09 -17.41 1.46
N ASP A 39 -2.04 -17.27 0.54
CA ASP A 39 -1.84 -17.36 -0.90
C ASP A 39 -1.66 -15.98 -1.53
N PHE A 40 -2.45 -14.98 -1.12
CA PHE A 40 -2.42 -13.62 -1.68
C PHE A 40 -1.95 -12.54 -0.69
N GLY A 41 -1.76 -12.86 0.59
CA GLY A 41 -1.29 -11.90 1.58
C GLY A 41 -2.33 -10.80 1.79
N ASN A 42 -1.95 -9.54 1.55
CA ASN A 42 -2.91 -8.41 1.60
C ASN A 42 -3.66 -8.23 0.27
N GLY A 43 -3.50 -9.16 -0.68
CA GLY A 43 -4.12 -9.10 -1.99
C GLY A 43 -3.29 -8.36 -3.04
N LEU A 44 -3.97 -7.88 -4.08
CA LEU A 44 -3.38 -7.25 -5.25
C LEU A 44 -3.10 -5.75 -5.00
N ILE A 45 -1.87 -5.33 -5.24
CA ILE A 45 -1.45 -3.93 -5.12
C ILE A 45 -2.33 -3.02 -6.00
N ASP A 46 -2.96 -2.01 -5.37
CA ASP A 46 -3.57 -0.87 -6.05
C ASP A 46 -2.71 0.38 -5.85
N VAL A 47 -2.01 0.78 -6.92
CA VAL A 47 -1.13 1.95 -6.93
C VAL A 47 -1.91 3.25 -6.82
N LYS A 48 -3.09 3.33 -7.44
CA LYS A 48 -3.89 4.56 -7.44
C LYS A 48 -4.43 4.81 -6.04
N ASN A 49 -5.03 3.80 -5.42
CA ASN A 49 -5.56 3.89 -4.07
C ASN A 49 -4.42 4.16 -3.06
N ALA A 50 -3.26 3.52 -3.22
CA ALA A 50 -2.09 3.80 -2.37
C ALA A 50 -1.63 5.27 -2.47
N LEU A 51 -1.60 5.82 -3.69
CA LEU A 51 -1.19 7.19 -3.92
C LEU A 51 -2.21 8.20 -3.37
N GLU A 52 -3.50 7.93 -3.53
CA GLU A 52 -4.56 8.73 -2.90
C GLU A 52 -4.46 8.70 -1.37
N ALA A 53 -4.21 7.53 -0.76
CA ALA A 53 -4.00 7.43 0.67
C ALA A 53 -2.76 8.21 1.15
N ALA A 54 -1.64 8.11 0.45
CA ALA A 54 -0.41 8.84 0.79
C ALA A 54 -0.53 10.37 0.71
N LEU A 55 -1.45 10.90 -0.10
CA LEU A 55 -1.73 12.33 -0.22
C LEU A 55 -2.73 12.84 0.83
N ASN A 56 -3.44 11.93 1.52
CA ASN A 56 -4.48 12.24 2.50
C ASN A 56 -4.05 11.95 3.95
N GLU A 57 -2.80 11.52 4.17
CA GLU A 57 -2.11 11.51 5.47
C GLU A 57 -1.70 12.91 5.91
#